data_AF-A0A9E3BGI2-F1
#
_entry.id   AF-A0A9E3BGI2-F1
#
_cell.length_a   1.000
_cell.length_b   1.000
_cell.length_c   1.000
_cell.angle_alpha   90.00
_cell.angle_beta   90.00
_cell.angle_gamma   90.00
#
_symmetry.space_group_name_H-M   'P 1'
#
loop_
_entity.id
_entity.type
_entity.pdbx_description
1 polymer ?
#
loop_
_entity_poly.entity_id
_entity_poly.type
_entity_poly.pdbx_seq_one_letter_code
_entity_poly.pdbx_strand_id
1 'polypeptide(L)'
;MRPGDYDESDVKIRSGRGSRPRTKTRPEHADAKPAMVVSVDRGRWGCVLDGDPERRVTAMRARELGRTPIVVGDDVDIVGDLSGRPDTLTRIVRRGPRRTVLRRTADDTDPTERVVVANADQLLIVVALADPPPRTGLVDRTLIAAYAGGLEPILCLTKTDLAPAAPFTEQFVDLDLTVITAGRDDPLDAVAHLLVGKITVLLGHSGVGKSTLVN
;
A
#
# COMPACT_ATOMS: atom_id res chain seq x y z
N MET A 1 -31.01 -26.61 -60.19
CA MET A 1 -29.77 -27.05 -59.49
C MET A 1 -30.20 -28.01 -58.40
N ARG A 2 -29.69 -29.26 -58.41
CA ARG A 2 -30.14 -30.35 -57.52
C ARG A 2 -29.43 -30.25 -56.15
N PRO A 3 -30.07 -30.66 -55.05
CA PRO A 3 -29.40 -30.77 -53.75
C PRO A 3 -28.51 -32.02 -53.79
N GLY A 4 -27.20 -31.84 -53.99
CA GLY A 4 -26.24 -32.94 -54.13
C GLY A 4 -24.79 -32.54 -54.35
N ASP A 5 -24.49 -31.29 -54.69
CA ASP A 5 -23.10 -30.83 -54.96
C ASP A 5 -22.50 -30.08 -53.76
N TYR A 6 -22.50 -30.67 -52.57
CA TYR A 6 -21.56 -30.26 -51.53
C TYR A 6 -20.41 -31.25 -51.51
N ASP A 7 -19.38 -30.95 -52.29
CA ASP A 7 -18.09 -31.65 -52.24
C ASP A 7 -17.47 -31.43 -50.85
N GLU A 8 -17.18 -32.52 -50.14
CA GLU A 8 -16.53 -32.52 -48.82
C GLU A 8 -15.06 -32.02 -48.85
N SER A 9 -14.58 -31.52 -49.99
CA SER A 9 -13.19 -31.08 -50.18
C SER A 9 -12.89 -29.64 -49.74
N ASP A 10 -13.88 -28.82 -49.41
CA ASP A 10 -13.67 -27.42 -48.97
C ASP A 10 -13.49 -27.26 -47.45
N VAL A 11 -12.70 -28.15 -46.84
CA VAL A 11 -12.20 -27.94 -45.48
C VAL A 11 -11.18 -26.79 -45.51
N LYS A 12 -11.59 -25.60 -45.09
CA LYS A 12 -10.65 -24.53 -44.69
C LYS A 12 -9.77 -25.03 -43.55
N ILE A 13 -8.62 -25.60 -43.89
CA ILE A 13 -7.54 -25.86 -42.94
C ILE A 13 -7.09 -24.50 -42.43
N ARG A 14 -7.55 -24.11 -41.24
CA ARG A 14 -6.95 -22.99 -40.51
C ARG A 14 -5.47 -23.31 -40.38
N SER A 15 -4.62 -22.37 -40.77
CA SER A 15 -3.19 -22.46 -40.44
C SER A 15 -3.07 -22.80 -38.96
N GLY A 16 -2.42 -23.93 -38.65
CA GLY A 16 -2.19 -24.32 -37.27
C GLY A 16 -1.60 -23.12 -36.55
N ARG A 17 -2.18 -22.73 -35.41
CA ARG A 17 -1.60 -21.68 -34.56
C ARG A 17 -0.22 -22.17 -34.12
N GLY A 18 0.80 -21.86 -34.90
CA GLY A 18 2.19 -21.94 -34.49
C GLY A 18 2.38 -20.93 -33.39
N SER A 19 2.10 -21.31 -32.14
CA SER A 19 2.61 -20.55 -31.02
C SER A 19 4.13 -20.64 -31.12
N ARG A 20 4.82 -19.50 -31.31
CA ARG A 20 6.27 -19.45 -31.16
C ARG A 20 6.63 -20.25 -29.90
N PRO A 21 7.60 -21.18 -29.96
CA PRO A 21 8.01 -21.93 -28.79
C PRO A 21 8.23 -20.95 -27.64
N ARG A 22 7.54 -21.16 -26.52
CA ARG A 22 7.81 -20.36 -25.32
C ARG A 22 9.26 -20.62 -24.95
N THR A 23 10.11 -19.62 -25.08
CA THR A 23 11.49 -19.68 -24.62
C THR A 23 11.47 -20.10 -23.15
N LYS A 24 12.07 -21.27 -22.85
CA LYS A 24 12.21 -21.76 -21.47
C LYS A 24 13.27 -20.98 -20.70
N THR A 25 14.16 -20.30 -21.42
CA THR A 25 15.12 -19.33 -20.88
C THR A 25 14.34 -18.14 -20.34
N ARG A 26 14.38 -17.99 -19.02
CA ARG A 26 13.74 -16.87 -18.33
C ARG A 26 14.59 -15.62 -18.57
N PRO A 27 14.00 -14.47 -18.90
CA PRO A 27 14.75 -13.23 -18.92
C PRO A 27 15.32 -12.97 -17.52
N GLU A 28 16.61 -12.64 -17.44
CA GLU A 28 17.28 -12.33 -16.17
C GLU A 28 16.81 -10.99 -15.57
N HIS A 29 16.01 -10.23 -16.31
CA HIS A 29 15.49 -8.92 -15.93
C HIS A 29 16.62 -7.97 -15.51
N ALA A 30 17.76 -8.02 -16.21
CA ALA A 30 18.93 -7.19 -15.97
C ALA A 30 18.64 -5.69 -16.18
N ASP A 31 17.59 -5.37 -16.94
CA ASP A 31 17.10 -4.03 -17.22
C ASP A 31 16.06 -3.52 -16.22
N ALA A 32 15.75 -4.30 -15.17
CA ALA A 32 14.74 -3.91 -14.19
C ALA A 32 15.14 -2.64 -13.43
N LYS A 33 14.14 -1.78 -13.20
CA LYS A 33 14.31 -0.54 -12.45
C LYS A 33 13.66 -0.63 -11.08
N PRO A 34 14.30 -0.08 -10.04
CA PRO A 34 13.73 -0.05 -8.71
C PRO A 34 12.54 0.91 -8.66
N ALA A 35 11.53 0.53 -7.90
CA ALA A 35 10.35 1.33 -7.66
C ALA A 35 9.76 1.02 -6.29
N MET A 36 8.93 1.93 -5.79
CA MET A 36 8.13 1.72 -4.59
C MET A 36 6.66 1.59 -4.98
N VAL A 37 5.97 0.60 -4.42
CA VAL A 37 4.53 0.45 -4.59
C VAL A 37 3.80 1.53 -3.78
N VAL A 38 2.97 2.34 -4.43
CA VAL A 38 2.21 3.43 -3.80
C VAL A 38 0.70 3.18 -3.78
N SER A 39 0.19 2.29 -4.64
CA SER A 39 -1.23 1.93 -4.65
C SER A 39 -1.46 0.49 -5.12
N VAL A 40 -2.57 -0.10 -4.67
CA VAL A 40 -3.00 -1.45 -5.07
C VAL A 40 -4.48 -1.42 -5.43
N ASP A 41 -4.81 -1.74 -6.68
CA ASP A 41 -6.19 -1.84 -7.18
C ASP A 41 -6.37 -3.14 -7.97
N ARG A 42 -7.05 -4.14 -7.38
CA ARG A 42 -7.54 -5.36 -8.07
C ARG A 42 -6.53 -5.99 -9.05
N GLY A 43 -5.29 -6.20 -8.61
CA GLY A 43 -4.24 -6.81 -9.44
C GLY A 43 -3.45 -5.84 -10.33
N ARG A 44 -3.65 -4.54 -10.14
CA ARG A 44 -2.78 -3.46 -10.62
C ARG A 44 -2.09 -2.80 -9.44
N TRP A 45 -0.83 -2.46 -9.63
CA TRP A 45 0.00 -1.79 -8.63
C TRP A 45 0.49 -0.47 -9.22
N GLY A 46 0.12 0.64 -8.59
CA GLY A 46 0.75 1.93 -8.89
C GLY A 46 2.12 1.95 -8.23
N CYS A 47 3.15 2.28 -9.02
CA CYS A 47 4.53 2.29 -8.57
C CYS A 47 5.19 3.63 -8.93
N VAL A 48 6.08 4.10 -8.05
CA VAL A 48 6.90 5.29 -8.24
C VAL A 48 8.33 4.84 -8.50
N LEU A 49 8.89 5.24 -9.65
CA LEU A 49 10.24 4.90 -10.07
C LEU A 49 11.28 5.78 -9.39
N ASP A 50 12.40 5.19 -8.97
CA ASP A 50 13.57 5.91 -8.47
C ASP A 50 13.28 6.93 -7.33
N GLY A 51 12.19 6.74 -6.59
CA GLY A 51 11.76 7.65 -5.52
C GLY A 51 11.14 8.98 -5.99
N ASP A 52 10.91 9.16 -7.29
CA ASP A 52 10.34 10.38 -7.87
C ASP A 52 8.81 10.29 -7.99
N PRO A 53 8.02 11.02 -7.17
CA PRO A 53 6.56 10.93 -7.16
C PRO A 53 5.88 11.27 -8.49
N GLU A 54 6.56 11.97 -9.39
CA GLU A 54 6.04 12.31 -10.73
C GLU A 54 6.23 11.16 -11.72
N ARG A 55 7.18 10.25 -11.48
CA ARG A 55 7.47 9.10 -12.34
C ARG A 55 6.64 7.89 -11.95
N ARG A 56 5.33 8.00 -12.15
CA ARG A 56 4.36 6.95 -11.84
C ARG A 56 4.15 5.99 -13.01
N VAL A 57 4.08 4.71 -12.69
CA VAL A 57 3.69 3.65 -13.63
C VAL A 57 2.65 2.73 -13.01
N THR A 58 1.79 2.16 -13.84
CA THR A 58 0.90 1.08 -13.42
C THR A 58 1.50 -0.25 -13.86
N ALA A 59 1.73 -1.13 -12.90
CA ALA A 59 2.35 -2.43 -13.11
C ALA A 59 1.42 -3.58 -12.78
N MET A 60 1.61 -4.69 -13.48
CA MET A 60 1.03 -5.98 -13.13
C MET A 60 2.09 -6.88 -12.51
N ARG A 61 1.68 -7.78 -11.63
CA ARG A 61 2.59 -8.77 -11.08
C ARG A 61 2.99 -9.79 -12.15
N ALA A 62 4.29 -10.03 -12.32
CA ALA A 62 4.78 -11.08 -13.19
C ALA A 62 4.30 -12.45 -12.68
N ARG A 63 4.05 -13.37 -13.62
CA ARG A 63 3.53 -14.72 -13.31
C ARG A 63 4.48 -15.50 -12.39
N GLU A 64 5.78 -15.28 -12.53
CA GLU A 64 6.83 -15.94 -11.76
C GLU A 64 6.84 -15.58 -10.27
N LEU A 65 6.29 -14.42 -9.88
CA LEU A 65 6.07 -14.07 -8.48
C LEU A 65 4.97 -14.90 -7.82
N GLY A 66 4.28 -15.78 -8.57
CA GLY A 66 3.42 -16.83 -8.01
C GLY A 66 2.20 -16.28 -7.26
N ARG A 67 2.19 -16.37 -5.93
CA ARG A 67 1.17 -15.78 -5.04
C ARG A 67 1.79 -14.82 -4.02
N THR A 68 3.00 -14.33 -4.30
CA THR A 68 3.72 -13.40 -3.42
C THR A 68 2.88 -12.14 -3.22
N PRO A 69 2.47 -11.82 -1.98
CA PRO A 69 1.68 -10.62 -1.71
C PRO A 69 2.56 -9.38 -1.89
N ILE A 70 2.02 -8.40 -2.63
CA ILE A 70 2.63 -7.10 -2.86
C ILE A 70 1.67 -6.04 -2.32
N VAL A 71 2.14 -5.22 -1.40
CA VAL A 71 1.35 -4.22 -0.68
C VAL A 71 1.97 -2.83 -0.85
N VAL A 72 1.24 -1.80 -0.41
CA VAL A 72 1.78 -0.43 -0.41
C VAL A 72 3.05 -0.37 0.44
N GLY A 73 4.05 0.33 -0.07
CA GLY A 73 5.38 0.50 0.50
C GLY A 73 6.37 -0.61 0.16
N ASP A 74 5.97 -1.72 -0.48
CA ASP A 74 6.96 -2.70 -0.95
C ASP A 74 7.93 -2.06 -1.96
N ASP A 75 9.22 -2.29 -1.75
CA ASP A 75 10.25 -2.06 -2.76
C ASP A 75 10.19 -3.18 -3.80
N VAL A 76 10.18 -2.81 -5.08
CA VAL A 76 9.98 -3.74 -6.19
C VAL A 76 10.89 -3.41 -7.37
N ASP A 77 11.19 -4.41 -8.17
CA ASP A 77 11.85 -4.20 -9.46
C ASP A 77 10.84 -4.38 -10.60
N ILE A 78 10.84 -3.43 -11.53
CA ILE A 78 9.87 -3.33 -12.62
C ILE A 78 10.58 -3.34 -13.97
N VAL A 79 9.99 -4.05 -14.93
CA VAL A 79 10.42 -4.09 -16.34
C VAL A 79 9.29 -3.67 -17.28
N GLY A 80 9.63 -3.36 -18.53
CA GLY A 80 8.69 -3.00 -19.58
C GLY A 80 8.76 -1.53 -19.97
N ASP A 81 7.66 -0.98 -20.45
CA ASP A 81 7.60 0.43 -20.84
C ASP A 81 7.38 1.33 -19.62
N LEU A 82 8.47 1.90 -19.11
CA LEU A 82 8.49 2.74 -17.92
C LEU A 82 8.13 4.21 -18.20
N SER A 83 7.60 4.53 -19.38
CA SER A 83 7.25 5.91 -19.75
C SER A 83 6.04 6.47 -18.98
N GLY A 84 5.24 5.60 -18.34
CA GLY A 84 4.03 6.01 -17.61
C GLY A 84 2.85 6.38 -18.49
N ARG A 85 2.97 6.23 -19.82
CA ARG A 85 1.87 6.51 -20.75
C ARG A 85 0.70 5.54 -20.55
N PRO A 86 -0.54 5.94 -20.87
CA PRO A 86 -1.67 5.03 -20.93
C PRO A 86 -1.37 3.81 -21.82
N ASP A 87 -1.95 2.66 -21.48
CA ASP A 87 -1.81 1.40 -22.21
C ASP A 87 -0.39 0.82 -22.31
N THR A 88 0.54 1.34 -21.51
CA THR A 88 1.87 0.74 -21.34
C THR A 88 1.81 -0.52 -20.48
N LEU A 89 2.63 -1.51 -20.83
CA LEU A 89 2.72 -2.77 -20.10
C LEU A 89 4.02 -2.78 -19.28
N THR A 90 3.88 -2.56 -17.97
CA THR A 90 4.96 -2.80 -17.02
C THR A 90 4.66 -4.01 -16.13
N ARG A 91 5.71 -4.67 -15.65
CA ARG A 91 5.58 -5.82 -14.77
C ARG A 91 6.52 -5.74 -13.58
N ILE A 92 5.98 -5.99 -12.40
CA ILE A 92 6.78 -6.25 -11.20
C ILE A 92 7.34 -7.66 -11.32
N VAL A 93 8.66 -7.80 -11.33
CA VAL A 93 9.37 -9.08 -11.48
C VAL A 93 10.01 -9.54 -10.18
N ARG A 94 10.29 -8.60 -9.27
CA ARG A 94 10.86 -8.88 -7.94
C ARG A 94 10.20 -8.02 -6.88
N ARG A 95 10.05 -8.58 -5.69
CA ARG A 95 9.70 -7.86 -4.46
C ARG A 95 10.89 -7.95 -3.52
N GLY A 96 11.39 -6.80 -3.07
CA GLY A 96 12.49 -6.71 -2.12
C GLY A 96 12.13 -7.27 -0.74
N PRO A 97 13.14 -7.42 0.14
CA PRO A 97 12.90 -7.69 1.56
C PRO A 97 12.14 -6.53 2.20
N ARG A 98 11.35 -6.81 3.25
CA ARG A 98 10.66 -5.76 4.02
C ARG A 98 11.47 -5.43 5.26
N ARG A 99 11.69 -4.14 5.52
CA ARG A 99 12.30 -3.64 6.77
C ARG A 99 11.31 -3.59 7.92
N THR A 100 10.07 -3.20 7.61
CA THR A 100 8.97 -3.07 8.57
C THR A 100 7.68 -3.57 7.93
N VAL A 101 6.70 -3.91 8.77
CA VAL A 101 5.43 -4.49 8.33
C VAL A 101 4.30 -4.11 9.28
N LEU A 102 3.31 -3.39 8.77
CA LEU A 102 2.04 -3.21 9.49
C LEU A 102 1.10 -4.36 9.11
N ARG A 103 0.63 -5.09 10.11
CA ARG A 103 -0.29 -6.21 9.94
C ARG A 103 -1.68 -5.84 10.44
N ARG A 104 -2.69 -6.25 9.69
CA ARG A 104 -4.06 -6.28 10.17
C ARG A 104 -4.30 -7.62 10.83
N THR A 105 -4.55 -7.58 12.14
CA THR A 105 -4.91 -8.75 12.95
C THR A 105 -6.16 -9.41 12.38
N ALA A 106 -6.23 -10.74 12.49
CA ALA A 106 -7.45 -11.47 12.19
C ALA A 106 -8.62 -10.95 13.05
N ASP A 107 -9.79 -10.78 12.43
CA ASP A 107 -11.04 -10.46 13.12
C ASP A 107 -12.08 -11.55 12.84
N ASP A 108 -13.30 -11.41 13.38
CA ASP A 108 -14.38 -12.39 13.19
C ASP A 108 -14.74 -12.61 11.70
N THR A 109 -14.30 -11.72 10.79
CA THR A 109 -14.58 -11.79 9.36
C THR A 109 -13.40 -12.25 8.50
N ASP A 110 -12.16 -12.13 8.98
CA ASP A 110 -10.95 -12.58 8.28
C ASP A 110 -10.04 -13.33 9.26
N PRO A 111 -10.01 -14.68 9.22
CA PRO A 111 -9.21 -15.48 10.14
C PRO A 111 -7.70 -15.39 9.87
N THR A 112 -7.27 -14.66 8.83
CA THR A 112 -5.88 -14.57 8.42
C THR A 112 -5.30 -13.20 8.70
N GLU A 113 -4.21 -13.16 9.48
CA GLU A 113 -3.39 -11.98 9.60
C GLU A 113 -2.78 -11.63 8.23
N ARG A 114 -2.88 -10.36 7.82
CA ARG A 114 -2.36 -9.90 6.53
C ARG A 114 -1.54 -8.65 6.70
N VAL A 115 -0.38 -8.62 6.03
CA VAL A 115 0.39 -7.38 5.87
C VAL A 115 -0.45 -6.44 5.01
N VAL A 116 -0.63 -5.21 5.50
CA VAL A 116 -1.38 -4.15 4.81
C VAL A 116 -0.46 -3.07 4.26
N VAL A 117 0.64 -2.79 4.96
CA VAL A 117 1.68 -1.84 4.55
C VAL A 117 3.04 -2.46 4.87
N ALA A 118 4.00 -2.26 3.98
CA ALA A 118 5.40 -2.63 4.17
C ALA A 118 6.24 -1.35 4.23
N ASN A 119 7.43 -1.45 4.86
CA ASN A 119 8.46 -0.42 4.77
C ASN A 119 8.01 1.00 5.19
N ALA A 120 6.98 1.11 6.03
CA ALA A 120 6.66 2.37 6.67
C ALA A 120 7.58 2.57 7.87
N ASP A 121 8.06 3.79 8.06
CA ASP A 121 8.98 4.13 9.15
C ASP A 121 8.18 4.44 10.42
N GLN A 122 6.97 5.00 10.27
CA GLN A 122 6.16 5.47 11.40
C GLN A 122 4.67 5.14 11.26
N LEU A 123 3.99 5.04 12.40
CA LEU A 123 2.53 4.93 12.50
C LEU A 123 1.97 6.12 13.27
N LEU A 124 1.31 7.04 12.55
CA LEU A 124 0.58 8.15 13.14
C LEU A 124 -0.83 7.70 13.52
N ILE A 125 -1.04 7.49 14.82
CA ILE A 125 -2.32 7.07 15.41
C ILE A 125 -3.15 8.33 15.67
N VAL A 126 -4.14 8.57 14.81
CA VAL A 126 -4.99 9.76 14.86
C VAL A 126 -6.24 9.47 15.69
N VAL A 127 -6.40 10.23 16.77
CA VAL A 127 -7.51 10.10 17.73
C VAL A 127 -8.16 11.46 17.94
N ALA A 128 -9.48 11.54 17.77
CA ALA A 128 -10.23 12.73 18.13
C ALA A 128 -10.54 12.72 19.63
N LEU A 129 -10.40 13.87 20.28
CA LEU A 129 -10.73 14.06 21.69
C LEU A 129 -12.25 14.15 21.94
N ALA A 130 -13.02 14.51 20.90
CA ALA A 130 -14.48 14.46 20.91
C ALA A 130 -15.04 14.18 19.50
N ASP A 131 -16.26 13.66 19.44
CA ASP A 131 -17.04 13.45 18.20
C ASP A 131 -16.27 12.83 17.02
N PRO A 132 -15.80 11.57 17.11
CA PRO A 132 -16.21 10.57 18.09
C PRO A 132 -15.35 10.59 19.38
N PRO A 133 -15.89 10.08 20.51
CA PRO A 133 -15.11 9.90 21.73
C PRO A 133 -13.86 9.03 21.51
N PRO A 134 -12.73 9.36 22.17
CA PRO A 134 -11.49 8.63 22.01
C PRO A 134 -11.65 7.19 22.52
N ARG A 135 -11.05 6.24 21.80
CA ARG A 135 -11.12 4.81 22.12
C ARG A 135 -9.72 4.26 22.40
N THR A 136 -9.42 4.08 23.68
CA THR A 136 -8.14 3.56 24.19
C THR A 136 -7.79 2.20 23.59
N GLY A 137 -8.75 1.27 23.55
CA GLY A 137 -8.52 -0.06 22.98
C GLY A 137 -8.20 -0.09 21.47
N LEU A 138 -8.43 0.99 20.71
CA LEU A 138 -7.80 1.12 19.39
C LEU A 138 -6.33 1.46 19.56
N VAL A 139 -6.01 2.50 20.31
CA VAL A 139 -4.63 2.97 20.54
C VAL A 139 -3.74 1.82 21.01
N ASP A 140 -4.16 1.07 22.03
CA ASP A 140 -3.41 -0.06 22.58
C ASP A 140 -3.08 -1.11 21.52
N ARG A 141 -4.08 -1.54 20.74
CA ARG A 141 -3.89 -2.52 19.66
C ARG A 141 -2.99 -2.00 18.55
N THR A 142 -3.08 -0.70 18.26
CA THR A 142 -2.25 -0.08 17.22
C THR A 142 -0.80 0.11 17.68
N LEU A 143 -0.56 0.41 18.95
CA LEU A 143 0.77 0.44 19.56
C LEU A 143 1.41 -0.94 19.48
N ILE A 144 0.68 -2.00 19.87
CA ILE A 144 1.15 -3.39 19.76
C ILE A 144 1.53 -3.72 18.30
N ALA A 145 0.67 -3.36 17.34
CA ALA A 145 0.94 -3.61 15.92
C ALA A 145 2.14 -2.82 15.38
N ALA A 146 2.34 -1.58 15.84
CA ALA A 146 3.48 -0.75 15.47
C ALA A 146 4.80 -1.38 15.95
N TYR A 147 4.89 -1.67 17.25
CA TYR A 147 6.09 -2.27 17.85
C TYR A 147 6.40 -3.65 17.27
N ALA A 148 5.40 -4.52 17.12
CA ALA A 148 5.59 -5.83 16.49
C ALA A 148 5.98 -5.74 15.00
N GLY A 149 5.61 -4.63 14.35
CA GLY A 149 5.92 -4.34 12.95
C GLY A 149 7.25 -3.61 12.73
N GLY A 150 7.89 -3.11 13.80
CA GLY A 150 9.07 -2.26 13.74
C GLY A 150 8.81 -0.81 13.30
N LEU A 151 7.58 -0.32 13.44
CA LEU A 151 7.22 1.08 13.14
C LEU A 151 7.30 1.92 14.42
N GLU A 152 7.74 3.16 14.28
CA GLU A 152 7.72 4.15 15.36
C GLU A 152 6.29 4.71 15.54
N PRO A 153 5.61 4.48 16.68
CA PRO A 153 4.28 5.01 16.91
C PRO A 153 4.31 6.48 17.34
N ILE A 154 3.38 7.27 16.81
CA ILE A 154 3.14 8.66 17.22
C ILE A 154 1.65 8.81 17.48
N LEU A 155 1.28 9.33 18.66
CA LEU A 155 -0.10 9.62 18.99
C LEU A 155 -0.44 11.06 18.59
N CYS A 156 -1.37 11.21 17.66
CA CYS A 156 -1.85 12.50 17.17
C CYS A 156 -3.27 12.75 17.68
N LEU A 157 -3.42 13.72 18.56
CA LEU A 157 -4.69 14.12 19.13
C LEU A 157 -5.30 15.26 18.31
N THR A 158 -6.54 15.08 17.89
CA THR A 158 -7.28 16.07 17.11
C THR A 158 -8.49 16.57 17.86
N LYS A 159 -9.01 17.71 17.41
CA LYS A 159 -10.20 18.37 17.98
C LYS A 159 -10.01 18.83 19.43
N THR A 160 -8.84 19.42 19.68
CA THR A 160 -8.48 20.06 20.96
C THR A 160 -9.38 21.25 21.30
N ASP A 161 -10.05 21.81 20.31
CA ASP A 161 -11.10 22.83 20.44
C ASP A 161 -12.36 22.30 21.15
N LEU A 162 -12.62 20.99 21.10
CA LEU A 162 -13.82 20.37 21.66
C LEU A 162 -13.60 19.74 23.04
N ALA A 163 -12.38 19.27 23.33
CA ALA A 163 -12.05 18.65 24.60
C ALA A 163 -10.54 18.75 24.89
N PRO A 164 -10.14 18.86 26.18
CA PRO A 164 -8.74 18.94 26.56
C PRO A 164 -8.02 17.59 26.35
N ALA A 165 -6.74 17.66 25.98
CA ALA A 165 -5.91 16.47 25.75
C ALA A 165 -5.49 15.74 27.05
N ALA A 166 -5.25 16.49 28.14
CA ALA A 166 -4.60 15.98 29.35
C ALA A 166 -5.23 14.69 29.93
N PRO A 167 -6.57 14.56 30.09
CA PRO A 167 -7.18 13.35 30.64
C PRO A 167 -6.96 12.10 29.78
N PHE A 168 -6.74 12.28 28.47
CA PHE A 168 -6.45 11.18 27.57
C PHE A 168 -4.96 10.83 27.56
N THR A 169 -4.07 11.84 27.56
CA THR A 169 -2.62 11.63 27.56
C THR A 169 -2.08 11.04 28.85
N GLU A 170 -2.71 11.32 29.99
CA GLU A 170 -2.34 10.74 31.29
C GLU A 170 -2.32 9.21 31.27
N GLN A 171 -3.11 8.58 30.40
CA GLN A 171 -3.17 7.13 30.28
C GLN A 171 -1.91 6.52 29.62
N PHE A 172 -1.10 7.35 28.97
CA PHE A 172 0.10 6.94 28.23
C PHE A 172 1.37 7.61 28.78
N VAL A 173 1.29 8.30 29.93
CA VAL A 173 2.41 9.08 30.50
C VAL A 173 3.63 8.24 30.85
N ASP A 174 3.41 6.97 31.20
CA ASP A 174 4.47 6.01 31.54
C ASP A 174 5.08 5.34 30.30
N LEU A 175 4.59 5.65 29.09
CA LEU A 175 5.15 5.18 27.83
C LEU A 175 6.06 6.25 27.24
N ASP A 176 7.20 5.82 26.68
CA ASP A 176 8.02 6.67 25.81
C ASP A 176 7.33 6.83 24.45
N LEU A 177 6.23 7.58 24.46
CA LEU A 177 5.35 7.78 23.32
C LEU A 177 5.33 9.26 22.93
N THR A 178 5.68 9.55 21.69
CA THR A 178 5.54 10.91 21.16
C THR A 178 4.06 11.23 21.01
N VAL A 179 3.59 12.25 21.74
CA VAL A 179 2.21 12.77 21.65
C VAL A 179 2.23 14.19 21.09
N ILE A 180 1.42 14.42 20.06
CA ILE A 180 1.25 15.72 19.43
C ILE A 180 -0.24 16.06 19.28
N THR A 181 -0.54 17.35 19.19
CA THR A 181 -1.87 17.84 18.82
C THR A 181 -1.86 18.34 17.37
N ALA A 182 -2.96 18.14 16.66
CA ALA A 182 -3.12 18.61 15.30
C ALA A 182 -4.60 18.82 14.97
N GLY A 183 -4.92 19.86 14.22
CA GLY A 183 -6.31 20.26 14.01
C GLY A 183 -6.42 21.51 13.17
N ARG A 184 -7.64 22.04 13.07
CA ARG A 184 -7.90 23.28 12.32
C ARG A 184 -7.20 24.48 12.95
N ASP A 185 -7.19 24.55 14.27
CA ASP A 185 -6.66 25.67 15.04
C ASP A 185 -5.32 25.33 15.71
N ASP A 186 -4.80 24.10 15.53
CA ASP A 186 -3.51 23.69 16.07
C ASP A 186 -2.39 23.89 15.04
N PRO A 187 -1.18 24.31 15.46
CA PRO A 187 -0.03 24.40 14.56
C PRO A 187 0.34 23.03 13.98
N LEU A 188 0.35 22.92 12.65
CA LEU A 188 0.78 21.70 11.96
C LEU A 188 2.30 21.55 11.87
N ASP A 189 3.07 22.57 12.25
CA ASP A 189 4.53 22.56 12.15
C ASP A 189 5.16 21.39 12.91
N ALA A 190 4.64 21.05 14.10
CA ALA A 190 5.13 19.91 14.88
C ALA A 190 4.92 18.59 14.14
N VAL A 191 3.74 18.41 13.52
CA VAL A 191 3.43 17.24 12.69
C VAL A 191 4.34 17.22 11.47
N ALA A 192 4.44 18.33 10.74
CA ALA A 192 5.21 18.44 9.51
C ALA A 192 6.67 18.06 9.73
N HIS A 193 7.34 18.61 10.76
CA HIS A 193 8.73 18.28 11.08
C HIS A 193 8.94 16.79 11.38
N LEU A 194 7.96 16.13 12.02
CA LEU A 194 8.07 14.70 12.31
C LEU A 194 7.97 13.82 11.05
N LEU A 195 7.20 14.26 10.06
CA LEU A 195 6.89 13.51 8.84
C LEU A 195 7.92 13.67 7.72
N VAL A 196 8.72 14.75 7.71
CA VAL A 196 9.69 15.02 6.64
C VAL A 196 10.65 13.84 6.46
N GLY A 197 10.75 13.36 5.21
CA GLY A 197 11.69 12.31 4.82
C GLY A 197 11.31 10.90 5.29
N LYS A 198 10.09 10.69 5.80
CA LYS A 198 9.63 9.40 6.32
C LYS A 198 8.36 8.93 5.62
N ILE A 199 8.21 7.61 5.55
CA ILE A 199 6.97 6.96 5.13
C ILE A 199 6.11 6.74 6.37
N THR A 200 5.02 7.50 6.48
CA THR A 200 4.14 7.45 7.65
C THR A 200 2.76 6.90 7.27
N VAL A 201 2.29 5.93 8.04
CA VAL A 201 0.92 5.41 7.94
C VAL A 201 0.02 6.20 8.88
N LEU A 202 -1.09 6.74 8.38
CA LEU A 202 -2.12 7.35 9.20
C LEU A 202 -3.21 6.33 9.52
N LEU A 203 -3.46 6.09 10.80
CA LEU A 203 -4.44 5.12 11.28
C LEU A 203 -5.36 5.72 12.33
N GLY A 204 -6.65 5.39 12.29
CA GLY A 204 -7.65 5.95 13.19
C GLY A 204 -9.07 5.73 12.69
N HIS A 205 -10.08 5.84 13.56
CA HIS A 205 -11.49 5.65 13.20
C HIS A 205 -11.97 6.65 12.14
N SER A 206 -13.10 6.37 11.49
CA SER A 206 -13.76 7.37 10.65
C SER A 206 -14.12 8.62 11.48
N GLY A 207 -14.01 9.81 10.89
CA GLY A 207 -14.39 11.08 11.55
C GLY A 207 -13.36 11.69 12.51
N VAL A 208 -12.21 11.04 12.77
CA VAL A 208 -11.18 11.54 13.69
C VAL A 208 -10.25 12.61 13.11
N GLY A 209 -10.48 13.07 11.87
CA GLY A 209 -9.67 14.13 11.25
C GLY A 209 -8.50 13.68 10.37
N LYS A 210 -8.31 12.37 10.10
CA LYS A 210 -7.23 11.88 9.20
C LYS A 210 -7.20 12.57 7.84
N SER A 211 -8.35 12.66 7.16
CA SER A 211 -8.43 13.33 5.85
C SER A 211 -8.19 14.83 5.96
N THR A 212 -8.57 15.45 7.07
CA THR A 212 -8.29 16.87 7.34
C THR A 212 -6.80 17.12 7.52
N LEU A 213 -6.05 16.17 8.07
CA LEU A 213 -4.59 16.28 8.21
C LEU A 213 -3.83 16.05 6.89
N VAL A 214 -4.43 15.33 5.95
CA VAL A 214 -3.82 15.04 4.64
C VAL A 214 -4.05 16.16 3.63
N ASN A 215 -5.14 16.92 3.78
CA ASN A 215 -5.51 18.04 2.90
C ASN A 215 -4.97 19.36 3.44
#